data_AF-A0A6A4ATF0-F1
#
_entry.id   AF-A0A6A4ATF0-F1
#
_cell.length_a   1.000
_cell.length_b   1.000
_cell.length_c   1.000
_cell.angle_alpha   90.00
_cell.angle_beta   90.00
_cell.angle_gamma   90.00
#
_symmetry.space_group_name_H-M   'P 1'
#
loop_
_entity.id
_entity.type
_entity.pdbx_description
1 polymer ?
#
loop_
_entity_poly.entity_id
_entity_poly.type
_entity_poly.pdbx_seq_one_letter_code
_entity_poly.pdbx_strand_id
1 'polypeptide(L)'
;MSCLGGRARSWAYGRRLTDPTCFSTYEVFKEELRQAFKPPQNEFRSRAEFLDLQQGKHDVHAYAQRARYLVSNIVTNPIDEATKVVTFMKGLKMGL
;
A
#
# COMPACT_ATOMS: atom_id res chain seq x y z
N MET A 1 -1.52 21.36 15.30
CA MET A 1 -1.90 19.96 15.60
C MET A 1 -1.03 19.04 14.75
N SER A 2 -0.70 17.83 15.23
CA SER A 2 0.05 16.83 14.44
C SER A 2 -0.80 16.31 13.27
N CYS A 3 -0.19 16.04 12.11
CA CYS A 3 -0.84 15.42 10.96
C CYS A 3 -1.05 13.89 11.12
N LEU A 4 -0.68 13.31 12.26
CA LEU A 4 -0.84 11.88 12.51
C LEU A 4 -2.24 11.55 13.03
N GLY A 5 -2.90 10.61 12.36
CA GLY A 5 -4.19 10.05 12.76
C GLY A 5 -4.11 8.56 13.09
N GLY A 6 -5.12 8.06 13.81
CA GLY A 6 -5.33 6.64 14.06
C GLY A 6 -4.08 5.89 14.55
N ARG A 7 -3.77 4.75 13.91
CA ARG A 7 -2.64 3.88 14.26
C ARG A 7 -1.28 4.59 14.21
N ALA A 8 -1.09 5.53 13.28
CA ALA A 8 0.17 6.27 13.17
C ALA A 8 0.40 7.17 14.40
N ARG A 9 -0.67 7.76 14.94
CA ARG A 9 -0.60 8.55 16.17
C ARG A 9 -0.27 7.67 17.39
N SER A 10 -0.95 6.54 17.55
CA SER A 10 -0.70 5.60 18.65
C SER A 10 0.72 5.02 18.60
N TRP A 11 1.20 4.67 17.40
CA TRP A 11 2.57 4.19 17.18
C TRP A 11 3.61 5.24 17.58
N ALA A 12 3.49 6.47 17.08
CA ALA A 12 4.45 7.54 17.39
C ALA A 12 4.45 7.89 18.88
N TYR A 13 3.28 7.88 19.52
CA TYR A 13 3.16 8.10 20.95
C TYR A 13 3.82 6.98 21.76
N GLY A 14 3.57 5.71 21.41
CA GLY A 14 4.19 4.57 22.08
C GLY A 14 5.71 4.59 22.02
N ARG A 15 6.30 4.95 20.87
CA ARG A 15 7.76 5.10 20.76
C ARG A 15 8.31 6.20 21.67
N ARG A 16 7.65 7.37 21.72
CA ARG A 16 8.06 8.49 22.58
C ARG A 16 7.94 8.20 24.08
N LEU A 17 7.00 7.34 24.48
CA LEU A 17 6.88 6.90 25.87
C LEU A 17 8.10 6.08 26.31
N THR A 18 8.64 5.24 25.42
CA THR A 18 9.81 4.41 25.70
C THR A 18 11.12 5.20 25.59
N ASP A 19 11.23 6.07 24.60
CA ASP A 19 12.39 6.92 24.36
C ASP A 19 11.93 8.33 23.94
N PRO A 20 12.06 9.34 24.82
CA PRO A 20 11.70 10.73 24.51
C PRO A 20 12.45 11.32 23.31
N THR A 21 13.62 10.76 22.97
CA THR A 21 14.52 11.19 21.90
C THR A 21 14.43 10.35 20.61
N CYS A 22 13.45 9.42 20.53
CA CYS A 22 13.34 8.42 19.46
C CYS A 22 13.23 9.00 18.04
N PHE A 23 12.89 10.27 17.90
CA PHE A 23 12.80 10.99 16.63
C PHE A 23 13.74 12.20 16.66
N SER A 24 15.04 11.94 16.64
CA SER A 24 16.08 12.96 16.75
C SER A 24 16.03 14.01 15.63
N THR A 25 15.57 13.61 14.43
CA THR A 25 15.31 14.51 13.31
C THR A 25 14.01 14.16 12.60
N TYR A 26 13.48 15.10 11.80
CA TYR A 26 12.32 14.85 10.95
C TYR A 26 12.58 13.74 9.92
N GLU A 27 13.83 13.57 9.48
CA GLU A 27 14.17 12.61 8.43
C GLU A 27 14.20 11.19 9.00
N VAL A 28 14.73 11.04 10.21
CA VAL A 28 14.64 9.80 11.00
C VAL A 28 13.18 9.45 11.24
N PHE A 29 12.35 10.42 11.66
CA PHE A 29 10.92 10.20 11.84
C PHE A 29 10.23 9.68 10.56
N LYS A 30 10.47 10.32 9.40
CA LYS A 30 9.88 9.90 8.12
C LYS A 30 10.30 8.47 7.74
N GLU A 31 11.57 8.14 7.87
CA GLU A 31 12.06 6.82 7.50
C GLU A 31 11.50 5.74 8.42
N GLU A 32 11.50 5.99 9.72
CA GLU A 32 10.94 5.06 10.70
C GLU A 32 9.43 4.86 10.52
N LEU A 33 8.68 5.94 10.24
CA LEU A 33 7.27 5.86 9.92
C LEU A 33 7.05 5.03 8.65
N ARG A 34 7.87 5.25 7.61
CA ARG A 34 7.81 4.48 6.36
C ARG A 34 8.07 2.99 6.61
N GLN A 35 9.04 2.64 7.44
CA GLN A 35 9.36 1.25 7.76
C GLN A 35 8.27 0.57 8.59
N ALA A 36 7.76 1.24 9.62
CA ALA A 36 6.72 0.69 10.50
C ALA A 36 5.40 0.42 9.77
N PHE A 37 5.08 1.24 8.76
CA PHE A 37 3.84 1.12 7.98
C PHE A 37 4.08 0.62 6.55
N LYS A 38 5.28 0.14 6.23
CA LYS A 38 5.54 -0.48 4.94
C LYS A 38 4.62 -1.69 4.79
N PRO A 39 3.92 -1.85 3.66
CA PRO A 39 3.16 -3.06 3.41
C PRO A 39 4.07 -4.30 3.55
N PRO A 40 3.51 -5.46 3.97
CA PRO A 40 4.27 -6.71 4.03
C PRO A 40 4.98 -6.95 2.69
N GLN A 41 6.30 -7.17 2.73
CA GLN A 41 7.16 -7.29 1.54
C GLN A 41 6.95 -8.59 0.75
N ASN A 42 5.72 -9.10 0.68
CA ASN A 42 5.41 -10.18 -0.25
C ASN A 42 5.06 -9.57 -1.62
N GLU A 43 6.06 -8.92 -2.22
CA GLU A 43 5.92 -8.29 -3.54
C GLU A 43 5.56 -9.35 -4.60
N PHE A 44 6.13 -10.55 -4.48
CA PHE A 44 5.79 -11.69 -5.34
C PHE A 44 4.32 -12.06 -5.26
N ARG A 45 3.75 -12.17 -4.06
CA ARG A 45 2.32 -12.45 -3.88
C ARG A 45 1.46 -11.30 -4.40
N SER A 46 1.82 -10.05 -4.12
CA SER A 46 1.05 -8.90 -4.60
C SER A 46 1.07 -8.80 -6.12
N ARG A 47 2.20 -9.12 -6.75
CA ARG A 47 2.34 -9.21 -8.21
C ARG A 47 1.50 -10.35 -8.78
N ALA A 48 1.61 -11.56 -8.23
CA ALA A 48 0.81 -12.70 -8.69
C ALA A 48 -0.68 -12.39 -8.58
N GLU A 49 -1.12 -11.88 -7.44
CA GLU A 49 -2.53 -11.52 -7.23
C GLU A 49 -3.00 -10.40 -8.14
N PHE A 50 -2.13 -9.43 -8.47
CA PHE A 50 -2.47 -8.39 -9.43
C PHE A 50 -2.65 -8.95 -10.84
N LEU A 51 -1.76 -9.84 -11.28
CA LEU A 51 -1.81 -10.46 -12.61
C LEU A 51 -3.03 -11.37 -12.79
N ASP A 52 -3.49 -12.00 -11.71
CA ASP A 52 -4.68 -12.86 -11.69
C ASP A 52 -5.97 -12.09 -11.31
N LEU A 53 -5.90 -10.76 -11.17
CA LEU A 53 -7.01 -9.96 -10.65
C LEU A 53 -8.24 -10.01 -11.57
N GLN A 54 -9.40 -10.30 -10.97
CA GLN A 54 -10.70 -10.32 -11.64
C GLN A 54 -11.71 -9.49 -10.85
N GLN A 55 -12.58 -8.75 -11.54
CA GLN A 55 -13.61 -7.92 -10.90
C GLN A 55 -14.59 -8.78 -10.10
N GLY A 56 -15.01 -9.91 -10.65
CA GLY A 56 -15.97 -10.81 -10.02
C GLY A 56 -17.25 -10.07 -9.62
N LYS A 57 -17.63 -10.16 -8.34
CA LYS A 57 -18.84 -9.52 -7.78
C LYS A 57 -18.62 -8.08 -7.33
N HIS A 58 -17.38 -7.57 -7.34
CA HIS A 58 -17.08 -6.23 -6.86
C HIS A 58 -17.58 -5.16 -7.83
N ASP A 59 -18.01 -4.02 -7.30
CA ASP A 59 -18.18 -2.82 -8.12
C ASP A 59 -16.83 -2.34 -8.67
N VAL A 60 -16.87 -1.47 -9.69
CA VAL A 60 -15.67 -0.99 -10.38
C VAL A 60 -14.76 -0.20 -9.45
N HIS A 61 -15.30 0.53 -8.47
CA HIS A 61 -14.50 1.30 -7.54
C HIS A 61 -13.74 0.39 -6.56
N ALA A 62 -14.41 -0.60 -5.97
CA ALA A 62 -13.78 -1.60 -5.10
C ALA A 62 -12.72 -2.41 -5.85
N TYR A 63 -12.99 -2.78 -7.11
CA TYR A 63 -12.01 -3.43 -8.00
C TYR A 63 -10.79 -2.53 -8.26
N ALA A 64 -11.00 -1.25 -8.59
CA ALA A 64 -9.93 -0.27 -8.80
C ALA A 64 -9.10 0.01 -7.53
N GLN A 65 -9.74 0.00 -6.35
CA GLN A 65 -9.03 0.12 -5.07
C GLN A 65 -8.17 -1.13 -4.80
N ARG A 66 -8.69 -2.34 -5.09
CA ARG A 66 -7.89 -3.58 -4.95
C ARG A 66 -6.69 -3.58 -5.87
N ALA A 67 -6.87 -3.22 -7.14
CA ALA A 67 -5.79 -3.08 -8.11
C ALA A 67 -4.70 -2.11 -7.62
N ARG A 68 -5.10 -0.90 -7.19
CA ARG A 68 -4.15 0.11 -6.67
C ARG A 68 -3.40 -0.38 -5.44
N TYR A 69 -4.09 -1.04 -4.51
CA TYR A 69 -3.46 -1.61 -3.33
C TYR A 69 -2.38 -2.63 -3.69
N LEU A 70 -2.68 -3.58 -4.59
CA LEU A 70 -1.72 -4.61 -5.00
C LEU A 70 -0.50 -4.03 -5.71
N VAL A 71 -0.71 -3.04 -6.60
CA VAL A 71 0.40 -2.33 -7.26
C VAL A 71 1.24 -1.54 -6.25
N SER A 72 0.61 -0.90 -5.25
CA SER A 72 1.32 -0.10 -4.25
C SER A 72 2.27 -0.91 -3.35
N ASN A 73 2.05 -2.22 -3.26
CA ASN A 73 2.92 -3.12 -2.52
C ASN A 73 4.19 -3.51 -3.29
N ILE A 74 4.28 -3.24 -4.60
CA ILE A 74 5.39 -3.66 -5.47
C ILE A 74 6.32 -2.46 -5.66
N VAL A 75 7.36 -2.35 -4.82
CA VAL A 75 8.21 -1.15 -4.76
C VAL A 75 9.53 -1.35 -5.48
N THR A 76 10.14 -2.55 -5.41
CA THR A 76 11.51 -2.75 -5.91
C THR A 76 11.60 -2.86 -7.43
N ASN A 77 10.64 -3.54 -8.05
CA ASN A 77 10.56 -3.71 -9.50
C ASN A 77 9.11 -3.47 -9.95
N PRO A 78 8.71 -2.20 -10.16
CA PRO A 78 7.33 -1.87 -10.46
C PRO A 78 6.91 -2.49 -11.79
N ILE A 79 5.64 -2.90 -11.87
CA ILE A 79 5.01 -3.33 -13.12
C ILE A 79 4.96 -2.12 -14.07
N ASP A 80 5.18 -2.32 -15.37
CA ASP A 80 5.05 -1.25 -16.35
C ASP A 80 3.58 -0.84 -16.54
N GLU A 81 3.34 0.40 -16.96
CA GLU A 81 1.98 0.94 -17.09
C GLU A 81 1.13 0.18 -18.12
N ALA A 82 1.74 -0.30 -19.21
CA ALA A 82 0.99 -1.05 -20.22
C ALA A 82 0.48 -2.37 -19.64
N THR A 83 1.31 -3.11 -18.91
CA THR A 83 0.90 -4.34 -18.20
C THR A 83 -0.16 -4.04 -17.15
N LYS A 84 -0.05 -2.92 -16.40
CA LYS A 84 -1.10 -2.54 -15.43
C LYS A 84 -2.45 -2.33 -16.10
N VAL A 85 -2.49 -1.54 -17.17
CA VAL A 85 -3.71 -1.23 -17.90
C VAL A 85 -4.30 -2.50 -18.53
N VAL A 86 -3.48 -3.32 -19.20
CA VAL A 86 -3.93 -4.55 -19.84
C VAL A 86 -4.49 -5.54 -18.82
N THR A 87 -3.81 -5.72 -17.69
CA THR A 87 -4.26 -6.61 -16.62
C THR A 87 -5.59 -6.12 -16.02
N PHE A 88 -5.66 -4.83 -15.70
CA PHE A 88 -6.87 -4.23 -15.15
C PHE A 88 -8.06 -4.38 -16.10
N MET A 89 -7.87 -4.10 -17.40
CA MET A 89 -8.92 -4.19 -18.41
C MET A 89 -9.36 -5.64 -18.67
N LYS A 90 -8.41 -6.60 -18.69
CA LYS A 90 -8.72 -8.03 -18.85
C LYS A 90 -9.55 -8.60 -17.71
N GLY A 91 -9.35 -8.10 -16.49
CA GLY A 91 -10.09 -8.55 -15.31
C GLY A 91 -11.46 -7.89 -15.13
N LEU A 92 -11.81 -6.86 -15.91
CA LEU A 92 -13.14 -6.24 -15.85
C LEU A 92 -14.21 -7.21 -16.34
N LYS A 93 -15.33 -7.27 -15.62
CA LYS A 93 -16.48 -8.04 -16.10
C LYS A 93 -17.10 -7.32 -17.29
N MET A 94 -17.40 -8.06 -18.35
CA MET A 94 -18.24 -7.54 -19.44
C MET A 94 -19.63 -7.30 -18.86
N GLY A 95 -20.15 -6.09 -18.98
CA GLY A 95 -21.44 -5.67 -18.40
C GLY A 95 -22.67 -6.21 -19.13
N LEU A 96 -22.61 -7.46 -19.62
CA LEU A 96 -23.76 -8.17 -20.19
C LEU A 96 -24.57 -8.86 -19.09
#